data_AF-A0A962ZVV0-F1
#
_entry.id   AF-A0A962ZVV0-F1
#
_cell.length_a   1.000
_cell.length_b   1.000
_cell.length_c   1.000
_cell.angle_alpha   90.00
_cell.angle_beta   90.00
_cell.angle_gamma   90.00
#
_symmetry.space_group_name_H-M   'P 1'
#
loop_
_entity.id
_entity.type
_entity.pdbx_description
1 polymer ?
#
loop_
_entity_poly.entity_id
_entity_poly.type
_entity_poly.pdbx_seq_one_letter_code
_entity_poly.pdbx_strand_id
1 'polypeptide(L)'
;MSEQSETSTNSGAKEPAVPQLAVPELVPVAEFLEQSLPFNQLGKAELYAVVDKIRVQYHCRGELFNRETPEKGLRIVRSGAVEIRDSDNKLLDRLGEGESFHIGGLNAEQGEVQATVIE
;
A
#
# COMPACT_ATOMS: atom_id res chain seq x y z
N MET A 1 59.65 9.12 -23.71
CA MET A 1 59.54 7.88 -22.93
C MET A 1 59.33 8.33 -21.49
N SER A 2 58.10 8.62 -21.06
CA SER A 2 57.01 7.66 -20.75
C SER A 2 57.48 6.80 -19.55
N GLU A 3 56.89 6.80 -18.35
CA GLU A 3 55.48 6.88 -17.95
C GLU A 3 55.29 7.50 -16.55
N GLN A 4 54.15 8.17 -16.39
CA GLN A 4 53.50 8.48 -15.12
C GLN A 4 52.92 7.19 -14.51
N SER A 5 52.81 7.10 -13.19
CA SER A 5 51.87 6.20 -12.52
C SER A 5 51.53 6.73 -11.13
N GLU A 6 50.65 7.74 -11.11
CA GLU A 6 49.80 8.05 -9.97
C GLU A 6 48.85 6.86 -9.75
N THR A 7 48.93 6.20 -8.60
CA THR A 7 47.91 5.24 -8.15
C THR A 7 47.03 5.93 -7.13
N SER A 8 46.11 6.75 -7.63
CA SER A 8 44.87 7.09 -6.93
C SER A 8 43.88 5.97 -7.20
N THR A 9 43.86 4.94 -6.35
CA THR A 9 42.76 3.96 -6.36
C THR A 9 41.55 4.60 -5.69
N ASN A 10 40.70 5.13 -6.56
CA ASN A 10 39.38 5.68 -6.29
C ASN A 10 38.56 4.71 -5.42
N SER A 11 38.26 5.14 -4.20
CA SER A 11 37.24 4.53 -3.34
C SER A 11 35.89 4.77 -4.00
N GLY A 12 35.46 3.82 -4.83
CA GLY A 12 34.11 3.75 -5.38
C GLY A 12 33.12 3.57 -4.24
N ALA A 13 32.69 4.68 -3.64
CA ALA A 13 31.48 4.75 -2.86
C ALA A 13 30.36 4.26 -3.77
N LYS A 14 29.84 3.07 -3.45
CA LYS A 14 28.64 2.51 -4.05
C LYS A 14 27.51 3.50 -3.73
N GLU A 15 27.27 4.46 -4.63
CA GLU A 15 26.07 5.29 -4.61
C GLU A 15 24.89 4.35 -4.38
N PRO A 16 24.02 4.62 -3.39
CA PRO A 16 22.84 3.79 -3.23
C PRO A 16 22.05 3.95 -4.53
N ALA A 17 21.99 2.87 -5.31
CA ALA A 17 21.18 2.80 -6.51
C ALA A 17 19.79 3.29 -6.13
N VAL A 18 19.38 4.44 -6.68
CA VAL A 18 18.07 5.00 -6.42
C VAL A 18 17.08 3.90 -6.78
N PRO A 19 16.29 3.40 -5.83
CA PRO A 19 15.35 2.33 -6.13
C PRO A 19 14.42 2.89 -7.20
N GLN A 20 14.32 2.20 -8.33
CA GLN A 20 13.50 2.62 -9.46
C GLN A 20 12.38 1.57 -9.60
N LEU A 21 11.13 2.03 -9.64
CA LEU A 21 10.01 1.15 -9.95
C LEU A 21 10.16 0.64 -11.39
N ALA A 22 10.14 -0.69 -11.57
CA ALA A 22 10.26 -1.30 -12.89
C ALA A 22 9.03 -1.05 -13.78
N VAL A 23 7.87 -0.77 -13.17
CA VAL A 23 6.60 -0.55 -13.85
C VAL A 23 6.15 0.91 -13.66
N PRO A 24 6.06 1.71 -14.73
CA PRO A 24 5.64 3.12 -14.64
C PRO A 24 4.23 3.31 -14.05
N GLU A 25 3.34 2.35 -14.26
CA GLU A 25 1.96 2.37 -13.73
C GLU A 25 1.89 2.30 -12.20
N LEU A 26 2.98 1.88 -11.54
CA LEU A 26 3.08 1.81 -10.09
C LEU A 26 3.59 3.12 -9.47
N VAL A 27 4.07 4.08 -10.27
CA VAL A 27 4.53 5.39 -9.77
C VAL A 27 3.40 6.14 -9.05
N PRO A 28 2.18 6.27 -9.61
CA PRO A 28 1.08 6.91 -8.89
C PRO A 28 0.65 6.17 -7.62
N VAL A 29 0.84 4.85 -7.57
CA VAL A 29 0.57 4.05 -6.35
C VAL A 29 1.60 4.35 -5.27
N ALA A 30 2.88 4.47 -5.65
CA ALA A 30 3.94 4.86 -4.73
C ALA A 30 3.73 6.27 -4.18
N GLU A 31 3.39 7.25 -5.03
CA GLU A 31 3.08 8.63 -4.60
C GLU A 31 1.90 8.67 -3.63
N PHE A 32 0.85 7.89 -3.89
CA PHE A 32 -0.31 7.78 -3.01
C PHE A 32 0.04 7.17 -1.65
N LEU A 33 0.85 6.10 -1.63
CA LEU A 33 1.31 5.49 -0.39
C LEU A 33 2.24 6.40 0.40
N GLU A 34 3.09 7.18 -0.27
CA GLU A 34 3.94 8.19 0.39
C GLU A 34 3.13 9.25 1.13
N GLN A 35 1.87 9.46 0.73
CA GLN A 35 0.94 10.38 1.40
C GLN A 35 0.03 9.68 2.43
N SER A 36 -0.06 8.35 2.38
CA SER A 36 -0.96 7.56 3.22
C SER A 36 -0.27 7.11 4.51
N LEU A 37 -0.93 7.24 5.66
CA LEU A 37 -0.43 6.69 6.92
C LEU A 37 -0.62 5.16 6.94
N PRO A 38 0.31 4.37 7.50
CA PRO A 38 1.62 4.74 8.06
C PRO A 38 2.77 4.74 7.04
N PHE A 39 2.46 4.56 5.75
CA PHE A 39 3.45 4.36 4.68
C PHE A 39 4.30 5.59 4.38
N ASN A 40 3.80 6.78 4.72
CA ASN A 40 4.57 8.03 4.66
C ASN A 40 5.83 8.05 5.55
N GLN A 41 5.97 7.13 6.50
CA GLN A 41 7.17 6.99 7.34
C GLN A 41 8.24 6.08 6.72
N LEU A 42 7.92 5.36 5.65
CA LEU A 42 8.85 4.43 4.99
C LEU A 42 9.83 5.18 4.09
N GLY A 43 11.08 4.71 4.05
CA GLY A 43 12.04 5.22 3.07
C GLY A 43 11.65 4.81 1.64
N LYS A 44 12.06 5.57 0.62
CA LYS A 44 11.71 5.28 -0.80
C LYS A 44 12.05 3.86 -1.24
N ALA A 45 13.15 3.28 -0.74
CA ALA A 45 13.53 1.90 -1.04
C ALA A 45 12.52 0.88 -0.52
N GLU A 46 12.05 1.05 0.71
CA GLU A 46 11.08 0.16 1.35
C GLU A 46 9.70 0.37 0.74
N LEU A 47 9.32 1.63 0.50
CA LEU A 47 8.08 1.98 -0.17
C LEU A 47 7.98 1.30 -1.54
N TYR A 48 9.03 1.36 -2.35
CA TYR A 48 9.01 0.74 -3.69
C TYR A 48 8.98 -0.79 -3.61
N ALA A 49 9.65 -1.38 -2.61
CA ALA A 49 9.54 -2.82 -2.34
C ALA A 49 8.14 -3.25 -1.89
N VAL A 50 7.41 -2.39 -1.17
CA VAL A 50 6.00 -2.62 -0.81
C VAL A 50 5.10 -2.48 -2.05
N VAL A 51 5.29 -1.42 -2.83
CA VAL A 51 4.51 -1.15 -4.06
C VAL A 51 4.60 -2.30 -5.05
N ASP A 52 5.78 -2.92 -5.21
CA ASP A 52 5.99 -4.07 -6.10
C ASP A 52 5.11 -5.29 -5.72
N LYS A 53 4.75 -5.41 -4.43
CA LYS A 53 3.91 -6.48 -3.91
C LYS A 53 2.43 -6.13 -3.85
N ILE A 54 2.06 -4.87 -4.11
CA ILE A 54 0.68 -4.43 -4.08
C ILE A 54 -0.07 -4.96 -5.30
N ARG A 55 -1.35 -5.25 -5.09
CA ARG A 55 -2.31 -5.62 -6.13
C ARG A 55 -3.43 -4.59 -6.11
N VAL A 56 -3.68 -3.97 -7.26
CA VAL A 56 -4.76 -3.02 -7.45
C VAL A 56 -5.99 -3.79 -7.88
N GLN A 57 -7.09 -3.60 -7.16
CA GLN A 57 -8.36 -4.24 -7.44
C GLN A 57 -9.44 -3.19 -7.62
N TYR A 58 -10.27 -3.37 -8.63
CA TYR A 58 -11.39 -2.50 -8.92
C TYR A 58 -12.66 -3.24 -8.56
N HIS A 59 -13.46 -2.61 -7.72
CA HIS A 59 -14.68 -3.17 -7.19
C HIS A 59 -15.83 -2.23 -7.48
N CYS A 60 -16.98 -2.78 -7.84
CA CYS A 60 -18.15 -1.99 -8.13
C CYS A 60 -18.92 -1.68 -6.84
N ARG A 61 -19.63 -0.55 -6.85
CA ARG A 61 -20.56 -0.21 -5.77
C ARG A 61 -21.52 -1.37 -5.47
N GLY A 62 -21.64 -1.71 -4.18
CA GLY A 62 -22.45 -2.81 -3.66
C GLY A 62 -21.68 -4.11 -3.46
N GLU A 63 -20.41 -4.18 -3.87
CA GLU A 63 -19.56 -5.33 -3.59
C GLU A 63 -19.21 -5.40 -2.10
N LEU A 64 -19.18 -6.63 -1.56
CA LEU A 64 -19.06 -6.90 -0.14
C LEU A 64 -17.84 -7.77 0.13
N PHE A 65 -16.96 -7.29 1.00
CA PHE A 65 -15.81 -8.03 1.51
C PHE A 65 -16.11 -8.51 2.92
N ASN A 66 -15.90 -9.79 3.14
CA ASN A 66 -16.10 -10.44 4.43
C ASN A 66 -14.86 -11.29 4.78
N ARG A 67 -14.90 -12.00 5.91
CA ARG A 67 -13.81 -12.90 6.33
C ARG A 67 -13.56 -14.09 5.39
N GLU A 68 -14.57 -14.48 4.63
CA GLU A 68 -14.48 -15.57 3.65
C GLU A 68 -13.82 -15.14 2.35
N THR A 69 -13.67 -13.83 2.13
CA THR A 69 -12.98 -13.31 0.96
C THR A 69 -11.54 -13.84 0.96
N PRO A 70 -11.11 -14.50 -0.13
CA PRO A 70 -9.83 -15.21 -0.17
C PRO A 70 -8.64 -14.25 -0.01
N GLU A 71 -8.83 -12.99 -0.42
CA GLU A 71 -7.83 -11.95 -0.36
C GLU A 71 -7.77 -11.30 1.01
N LYS A 72 -6.85 -11.83 1.81
CA LYS A 72 -6.55 -11.37 3.18
C LYS A 72 -5.32 -10.49 3.17
N GLY A 73 -5.40 -9.35 3.84
CA GLY A 73 -4.32 -8.38 3.92
C GLY A 73 -4.82 -6.97 4.16
N LEU A 74 -3.88 -6.04 4.32
CA LEU A 74 -4.19 -4.62 4.43
C LEU A 74 -4.66 -4.10 3.06
N ARG A 75 -5.83 -3.47 3.05
CA ARG A 75 -6.42 -2.81 1.89
C ARG A 75 -6.32 -1.32 2.08
N ILE A 76 -6.19 -0.58 1.00
CA ILE A 76 -6.14 0.88 1.03
C ILE A 76 -7.12 1.38 -0.02
N VAL A 77 -8.03 2.26 0.38
CA VAL A 77 -9.02 2.84 -0.52
C VAL A 77 -8.34 3.93 -1.33
N ARG A 78 -8.09 3.66 -2.61
CA ARG A 78 -7.47 4.64 -3.52
C ARG A 78 -8.47 5.65 -4.07
N SER A 79 -9.72 5.24 -4.24
CA SER A 79 -10.78 6.08 -4.78
C SER A 79 -12.12 5.49 -4.35
N GLY A 80 -13.09 6.36 -4.04
CA GLY A 80 -14.39 5.98 -3.51
C GLY A 80 -14.37 5.83 -1.99
N ALA A 81 -15.33 5.05 -1.49
CA ALA A 81 -15.51 4.83 -0.07
C ALA A 81 -16.04 3.43 0.24
N VAL A 82 -15.69 2.94 1.42
CA VAL A 82 -16.08 1.63 1.94
C VAL A 82 -16.72 1.82 3.31
N GLU A 83 -17.91 1.24 3.51
CA GLU A 83 -18.55 1.19 4.82
C GLU A 83 -18.24 -0.13 5.51
N ILE A 84 -17.79 -0.06 6.75
CA ILE A 84 -17.57 -1.22 7.60
C ILE A 84 -18.79 -1.39 8.49
N ARG A 85 -19.42 -2.56 8.44
CA ARG A 85 -20.59 -2.92 9.23
C ARG A 85 -20.33 -4.19 10.03
N ASP A 86 -20.92 -4.25 11.22
CA ASP A 86 -21.00 -5.48 12.02
C ASP A 86 -22.16 -6.37 11.51
N SER A 87 -22.17 -7.61 11.99
CA SER A 87 -23.23 -8.61 11.86
C SER A 87 -24.63 -8.12 12.20
N ASP A 88 -24.77 -7.18 13.14
CA ASP A 88 -26.03 -6.51 13.49
C ASP A 88 -26.43 -5.38 12.51
N ASN A 89 -25.74 -5.28 11.36
CA ASN A 89 -25.88 -4.21 10.38
C ASN A 89 -25.61 -2.80 10.95
N LYS A 90 -24.89 -2.73 12.06
CA LYS A 90 -24.44 -1.48 12.66
C LYS A 90 -23.23 -0.96 11.90
N LEU A 91 -23.27 0.31 11.47
CA LEU A 91 -22.12 0.98 10.89
C LEU A 91 -21.04 1.14 11.97
N LEU A 92 -19.91 0.49 11.78
CA LEU A 92 -18.74 0.59 12.65
C LEU A 92 -17.88 1.76 12.23
N ASP A 93 -17.60 1.85 10.92
CA ASP A 93 -16.74 2.90 10.38
C ASP A 93 -17.04 3.16 8.90
N ARG A 94 -16.56 4.30 8.40
CA ARG A 94 -16.61 4.65 6.98
C ARG A 94 -15.23 5.13 6.54
N LEU A 95 -14.65 4.41 5.60
CA LEU A 95 -13.31 4.66 5.10
C LEU A 95 -13.38 5.31 3.73
N GLY A 96 -12.74 6.46 3.61
CA GLY A 96 -12.62 7.19 2.35
C GLY A 96 -11.27 6.97 1.68
N GLU A 97 -11.04 7.72 0.62
CA GLU A 97 -9.74 7.77 -0.07
C GLU A 97 -8.58 8.05 0.89
N GLY A 98 -7.49 7.29 0.76
CA GLY A 98 -6.31 7.38 1.61
C GLY A 98 -6.36 6.49 2.86
N GLU A 99 -7.54 5.98 3.22
CA GLU A 99 -7.69 5.18 4.42
C GLU A 99 -7.37 3.70 4.16
N SER A 100 -6.75 3.07 5.16
CA SER A 100 -6.37 1.65 5.11
C SER A 100 -7.14 0.83 6.13
N PHE A 101 -7.48 -0.41 5.77
CA PHE A 101 -8.24 -1.30 6.63
C PHE A 101 -7.91 -2.77 6.41
N HIS A 102 -8.21 -3.55 7.44
CA HIS A 102 -8.04 -4.98 7.42
C HIS A 102 -9.25 -5.68 8.04
N ILE A 103 -10.03 -6.38 7.21
CA ILE A 103 -11.22 -7.13 7.65
C ILE A 103 -10.89 -8.19 8.71
N GLY A 104 -9.70 -8.79 8.64
CA GLY A 104 -9.25 -9.76 9.64
C GLY A 104 -8.84 -9.15 10.99
N GLY A 105 -8.55 -7.84 11.04
CA GLY A 105 -8.06 -7.13 12.23
C GLY A 105 -9.03 -6.13 12.83
N LEU A 106 -10.17 -5.88 12.18
CA LEU A 106 -11.26 -5.10 12.75
C LEU A 106 -11.90 -5.94 13.86
N ASN A 107 -11.55 -5.63 15.10
CA ASN A 107 -12.24 -6.15 16.28
C ASN A 107 -13.65 -5.53 16.33
N ALA A 108 -14.62 -6.15 15.67
CA ALA A 108 -15.98 -6.05 16.15
C ALA A 108 -16.03 -6.81 17.47
N GLU A 109 -16.40 -6.14 18.54
CA GLU A 109 -16.45 -6.75 19.87
C GLU A 109 -17.42 -7.94 19.94
N GLN A 110 -18.26 -8.17 18.92
CA GLN A 110 -19.32 -9.19 18.94
C GLN A 110 -19.60 -9.94 17.61
N GLY A 111 -18.84 -9.75 16.53
CA GLY A 111 -19.30 -10.33 15.26
C GLY A 111 -18.34 -10.34 14.06
N GLU A 112 -18.83 -10.94 12.97
CA GLU A 112 -18.18 -10.89 11.67
C GLU A 112 -18.35 -9.50 11.06
N VAL A 113 -17.23 -8.91 10.63
CA VAL A 113 -17.20 -7.61 9.99
C VAL A 113 -17.34 -7.76 8.48
N GLN A 114 -18.18 -6.91 7.89
CA GLN A 114 -18.38 -6.82 6.45
C GLN A 114 -18.07 -5.40 5.98
N ALA A 115 -17.31 -5.29 4.90
CA ALA A 115 -17.02 -4.03 4.24
C ALA A 115 -17.78 -3.96 2.93
N THR A 116 -18.60 -2.93 2.76
CA THR A 116 -19.39 -2.72 1.54
C THR A 116 -18.85 -1.51 0.78
N VAL A 117 -18.55 -1.70 -0.50
CA VAL A 117 -18.19 -0.59 -1.40
C VAL A 117 -19.41 0.26 -1.67
N ILE A 118 -19.33 1.56 -1.40
CA ILE A 118 -20.47 2.48 -1.54
C ILE A 118 -20.35 3.47 -2.70
N GLU A 119 -19.14 3.67 -3.24
CA GLU A 119 -18.85 4.56 -4.38
C GLU A 119 -17.90 3.92 -5.38
#